data_AF-A0A8H9FX84-F1
#
_entry.id   AF-A0A8H9FX84-F1
#
_cell.length_a   1.000
_cell.length_b   1.000
_cell.length_c   1.000
_cell.angle_alpha   90.00
_cell.angle_beta   90.00
_cell.angle_gamma   90.00
#
_symmetry.space_group_name_H-M   'P 1'
#
loop_
_entity.id
_entity.type
_entity.pdbx_description
1 polymer ?
#
loop_
_entity_poly.entity_id
_entity_poly.type
_entity_poly.pdbx_seq_one_letter_code
_entity_poly.pdbx_strand_id
1 'polypeptide(L)'
;MLAIEKRVKLLTKKLVIATIAVLSFTSCSEEEPIVKSEYIVGRWVLADGKSVPALNLHENNTYEFEISSNADKNVKGNYTYSKYVLTLKNLFDIVYVVTFKNDNEIVLDEISNTAAPDVLHLVRD
;
A
#
# COMPACT_ATOMS: atom_id res chain seq x y z
N MET A 1 -63.73 30.50 -41.03
CA MET A 1 -63.17 31.26 -42.16
C MET A 1 -61.68 31.44 -41.90
N LEU A 2 -60.83 30.84 -42.76
CA LEU A 2 -59.37 31.01 -42.90
C LEU A 2 -58.51 30.74 -41.63
N ALA A 3 -57.92 29.56 -41.42
CA ALA A 3 -56.83 28.94 -42.18
C ALA A 3 -55.58 29.84 -42.34
N ILE A 4 -54.48 29.36 -41.73
CA ILE A 4 -53.08 29.55 -42.12
C ILE A 4 -52.42 30.84 -41.63
N GLU A 5 -51.75 30.76 -40.48
CA GLU A 5 -50.37 31.26 -40.39
C GLU A 5 -49.45 30.21 -39.76
N LYS A 6 -48.91 29.41 -40.69
CA LYS A 6 -47.55 28.87 -40.76
C LYS A 6 -46.79 28.61 -39.44
N ARG A 7 -46.72 27.31 -39.16
CA ARG A 7 -45.54 26.58 -38.70
C ARG A 7 -44.22 27.22 -39.14
N VAL A 8 -43.37 27.61 -38.19
CA VAL A 8 -41.91 27.62 -38.36
C VAL A 8 -41.28 27.04 -37.10
N LYS A 9 -40.64 25.88 -37.26
CA LYS A 9 -39.67 25.22 -36.37
C LYS A 9 -40.22 24.77 -35.01
N LEU A 10 -40.63 23.51 -34.79
CA LEU A 10 -39.93 22.22 -34.98
C LEU A 10 -38.41 22.28 -34.75
N LEU A 11 -37.95 21.42 -33.83
CA LEU A 11 -36.57 21.15 -33.39
C LEU A 11 -36.18 22.07 -32.22
N THR A 12 -36.21 21.63 -30.96
CA THR A 12 -35.33 20.57 -30.48
C THR A 12 -35.89 19.93 -29.21
N LYS A 13 -36.18 18.62 -29.34
CA LYS A 13 -35.96 17.52 -28.37
C LYS A 13 -35.71 17.91 -26.91
N LYS A 14 -36.63 17.50 -26.02
CA LYS A 14 -36.49 16.33 -25.10
C LYS A 14 -35.40 16.49 -24.04
N LEU A 15 -35.83 16.70 -22.79
CA LEU A 15 -35.43 15.98 -21.55
C LEU A 15 -36.15 16.71 -20.40
N VAL A 16 -37.40 16.41 -20.05
CA VAL A 16 -37.87 15.33 -19.16
C VAL A 16 -36.88 14.87 -18.08
N ILE A 17 -37.37 14.96 -16.83
CA ILE A 17 -37.29 14.02 -15.70
C ILE A 17 -36.61 14.58 -14.44
N ALA A 18 -37.49 15.02 -13.54
CA ALA A 18 -37.58 14.69 -12.12
C ALA A 18 -36.28 14.50 -11.33
N THR A 19 -35.95 15.49 -10.51
CA THR A 19 -35.06 15.36 -9.37
C THR A 19 -35.86 14.75 -8.21
N ILE A 20 -35.85 13.42 -8.10
CA ILE A 20 -36.32 12.71 -6.90
C ILE A 20 -35.15 12.53 -5.94
N ALA A 21 -35.49 12.77 -4.68
CA ALA A 21 -34.68 12.75 -3.49
C ALA A 21 -34.03 11.39 -3.18
N VAL A 22 -33.38 11.39 -2.02
CA VAL A 22 -33.02 10.25 -1.17
C VAL A 22 -31.67 9.61 -1.52
N LEU A 23 -30.66 9.83 -0.68
CA LEU A 23 -30.32 8.88 0.38
C LEU A 23 -29.05 9.32 1.11
N SER A 24 -29.26 9.54 2.40
CA SER A 24 -28.26 9.50 3.46
C SER A 24 -27.37 8.27 3.32
N PHE A 25 -26.10 8.48 3.03
CA PHE A 25 -25.02 7.57 3.39
C PHE A 25 -23.85 8.41 3.90
N THR A 26 -23.96 8.95 5.12
CA THR A 26 -22.75 9.09 5.93
C THR A 26 -22.38 7.67 6.34
N SER A 27 -21.81 6.92 5.40
CA SER A 27 -21.07 5.73 5.74
C SER A 27 -19.92 6.21 6.62
N CYS A 28 -19.96 5.87 7.91
CA CYS A 28 -18.73 5.70 8.67
C CYS A 28 -17.99 4.51 8.06
N SER A 29 -17.43 4.71 6.86
CA SER A 29 -16.26 3.94 6.49
C SER A 29 -15.18 4.58 7.34
N GLU A 30 -14.77 3.91 8.41
CA GLU A 30 -13.39 4.08 8.87
C GLU A 30 -12.55 3.89 7.61
N GLU A 31 -12.04 5.00 7.08
CA GLU A 31 -11.17 5.00 5.93
C GLU A 31 -9.95 4.23 6.42
N GLU A 32 -9.86 2.94 6.07
CA GLU A 32 -8.68 2.14 6.40
C GLU A 32 -7.48 2.98 6.00
N PRO A 33 -6.55 3.27 6.92
CA PRO A 33 -5.46 4.17 6.62
C PRO A 33 -4.82 3.69 5.32
N ILE A 34 -4.82 4.55 4.30
CA ILE A 34 -4.21 4.23 3.01
C ILE A 34 -2.71 4.15 3.28
N VAL A 35 -2.24 2.95 3.63
CA VAL A 35 -0.81 2.72 3.81
C VAL A 35 -0.22 2.53 2.45
N LYS A 36 0.31 3.65 1.97
CA LYS A 36 1.07 3.70 0.75
C LYS A 36 2.38 2.94 0.94
N SER A 37 2.82 2.25 -0.10
CA SER A 37 4.07 1.50 -0.11
C SER A 37 5.29 2.38 0.21
N GLU A 38 5.19 3.69 -0.05
CA GLU A 38 6.22 4.68 0.30
C GLU A 38 6.55 4.73 1.81
N TYR A 39 5.64 4.33 2.70
CA TYR A 39 5.93 4.34 4.15
C TYR A 39 6.88 3.24 4.61
N ILE A 40 6.88 2.08 3.93
CA ILE A 40 7.78 0.98 4.28
C ILE A 40 9.14 1.08 3.58
N VAL A 41 9.26 1.90 2.53
CA VAL A 41 10.52 2.16 1.83
C VAL A 41 11.52 2.81 2.79
N GLY A 42 12.77 2.35 2.74
CA GLY A 42 13.86 2.83 3.58
C GLY A 42 14.78 1.72 4.07
N ARG A 43 15.83 2.13 4.79
CA ARG A 43 16.76 1.24 5.48
C ARG A 43 16.32 1.08 6.93
N TRP A 44 16.12 -0.17 7.33
CA TRP A 44 15.63 -0.57 8.64
C TRP A 44 16.69 -1.42 9.33
N VAL A 45 17.11 -1.04 10.53
CA VAL A 45 18.11 -1.74 11.34
C VAL A 45 17.48 -2.30 12.60
N LEU A 46 18.11 -3.30 13.23
CA LEU A 46 17.64 -3.78 14.52
C LEU A 46 17.62 -2.66 15.56
N ALA A 47 16.59 -2.64 16.41
CA ALA A 47 16.48 -1.68 17.52
C ALA A 47 17.59 -1.81 18.58
N ASP A 48 18.49 -2.81 18.47
CA ASP A 48 19.64 -3.00 19.36
C ASP A 48 20.82 -2.04 19.07
N GLY A 49 20.66 -1.14 18.10
CA GLY A 49 21.63 -0.11 17.73
C GLY A 49 22.77 -0.61 16.85
N LYS A 50 22.74 -1.88 16.41
CA LYS A 50 23.69 -2.36 15.40
C LYS A 50 23.20 -2.02 14.00
N SER A 51 24.11 -1.52 13.16
CA SER A 51 23.80 -1.22 11.76
C SER A 51 23.58 -2.47 10.89
N VAL A 52 23.90 -3.67 11.40
CA VAL A 52 23.73 -4.96 10.71
C VAL A 52 23.24 -6.00 11.73
N PRO A 53 22.23 -6.83 11.39
CA PRO A 53 21.55 -6.91 10.11
C PRO A 53 20.62 -5.72 9.81
N ALA A 54 20.46 -5.42 8.52
CA ALA A 54 19.57 -4.36 8.04
C ALA A 54 18.72 -4.83 6.86
N LEU A 55 17.48 -4.37 6.80
CA LEU A 55 16.56 -4.56 5.69
C LEU A 55 16.40 -3.24 4.94
N ASN A 56 16.87 -3.20 3.69
CA ASN A 56 16.71 -2.06 2.80
C ASN A 56 15.59 -2.35 1.79
N LEU A 57 14.55 -1.53 1.78
CA LEU A 57 13.40 -1.62 0.87
C LEU A 57 13.42 -0.43 -0.08
N HIS A 58 13.53 -0.71 -1.38
CA HIS A 58 13.65 0.31 -2.42
C HIS A 58 12.31 0.61 -3.11
N GLU A 59 12.13 1.85 -3.58
CA GLU A 59 10.92 2.30 -4.29
C GLU A 59 10.57 1.48 -5.54
N ASN A 60 11.56 0.82 -6.13
CA ASN A 60 11.41 -0.05 -7.31
C ASN A 60 10.94 -1.48 -6.96
N ASN A 61 10.49 -1.74 -5.73
CA ASN A 61 10.08 -3.05 -5.21
C ASN A 61 11.21 -4.09 -5.14
N THR A 62 12.47 -3.64 -5.01
CA THR A 62 13.61 -4.51 -4.70
C THR A 62 14.02 -4.36 -3.24
N TYR A 63 14.63 -5.40 -2.67
CA TYR A 63 15.18 -5.35 -1.32
C TYR A 63 16.61 -5.85 -1.26
N GLU A 64 17.33 -5.39 -0.24
CA GLU A 64 18.62 -5.92 0.19
C GLU A 64 18.56 -6.21 1.69
N PHE A 65 18.85 -7.46 2.08
CA PHE A 65 19.01 -7.86 3.46
C PHE A 65 20.51 -7.97 3.76
N GLU A 66 21.01 -6.97 4.46
CA GLU A 66 22.40 -6.85 4.87
C GLU A 66 22.64 -7.79 6.05
N ILE A 67 23.40 -8.86 5.86
CA ILE A 67 23.75 -9.82 6.94
C ILE A 67 25.19 -9.68 7.41
N SER A 68 26.02 -8.94 6.66
CA SER A 68 27.42 -8.69 7.01
C SER A 68 27.90 -7.40 6.33
N SER A 69 29.07 -6.90 6.74
CA SER A 69 29.74 -5.79 6.06
C SER A 69 30.24 -6.11 4.65
N ASN A 70 30.19 -7.39 4.23
CA ASN A 70 30.51 -7.80 2.88
C ASN A 70 29.24 -7.82 2.02
N ALA A 71 29.13 -6.86 1.11
CA ALA A 71 27.97 -6.70 0.22
C ALA A 71 27.69 -7.92 -0.66
N ASP A 72 28.70 -8.72 -1.00
CA ASP A 72 28.53 -9.94 -1.81
C ASP A 72 27.78 -11.04 -1.05
N LYS A 73 27.67 -10.92 0.27
CA LYS A 73 26.90 -11.85 1.11
C LYS A 73 25.47 -11.40 1.37
N ASN A 74 25.10 -10.19 0.95
CA ASN A 74 23.76 -9.68 1.18
C ASN A 74 22.75 -10.44 0.33
N VAL A 75 21.58 -10.68 0.91
CA VAL A 75 20.47 -11.33 0.19
C VAL A 75 19.70 -10.26 -0.57
N LYS A 76 19.50 -10.45 -1.86
CA LYS A 76 18.82 -9.49 -2.73
C LYS A 76 17.63 -10.15 -3.40
N GLY A 77 16.56 -9.39 -3.62
CA GLY A 77 15.40 -9.89 -4.32
C GLY A 77 14.35 -8.82 -4.58
N ASN A 78 13.16 -9.29 -4.97
CA ASN A 78 11.99 -8.43 -5.09
C ASN A 78 11.12 -8.56 -3.84
N TYR A 79 10.35 -7.54 -3.52
CA TYR A 79 9.34 -7.62 -2.48
C TYR A 79 7.99 -7.15 -2.98
N THR A 80 6.94 -7.51 -2.24
CA THR A 80 5.62 -6.90 -2.37
C THR A 80 5.18 -6.42 -1.00
N TYR A 81 4.50 -5.28 -0.97
CA TYR A 81 3.89 -4.77 0.24
C TYR A 81 2.46 -4.32 -0.04
N SER A 82 1.51 -4.90 0.68
CA SER A 82 0.09 -4.56 0.56
C SER A 82 -0.64 -4.93 1.85
N LYS A 83 -1.56 -4.08 2.31
CA LYS A 83 -2.38 -4.33 3.51
C LYS A 83 -1.56 -4.80 4.71
N TYR A 84 -0.45 -4.12 5.01
CA TYR A 84 0.44 -4.46 6.11
C TYR A 84 1.12 -5.83 6.00
N VAL A 85 1.12 -6.45 4.81
CA VAL A 85 1.84 -7.70 4.57
C VAL A 85 3.03 -7.41 3.66
N LEU A 86 4.23 -7.66 4.19
CA LEU A 86 5.49 -7.62 3.46
C LEU A 86 5.87 -9.04 3.05
N THR A 87 6.08 -9.26 1.76
CA THR A 87 6.61 -10.53 1.23
C THR A 87 7.96 -10.28 0.60
N LEU A 88 9.01 -10.85 1.16
CA LEU A 88 10.36 -10.88 0.58
C LEU A 88 10.48 -12.11 -0.31
N LYS A 89 10.60 -11.91 -1.62
CA LYS A 89 10.67 -13.00 -2.59
C LYS A 89 12.10 -13.51 -2.69
N ASN A 90 12.27 -14.81 -2.44
CA ASN A 90 13.53 -15.53 -2.58
C ASN A 90 13.24 -17.00 -2.95
N LEU A 91 14.19 -17.92 -2.75
CA LEU A 91 13.98 -19.37 -2.91
C LEU A 91 12.80 -19.89 -2.07
N PHE A 92 12.58 -19.29 -0.91
CA PHE A 92 11.38 -19.44 -0.09
C PHE A 92 10.87 -18.03 0.20
N ASP A 93 9.62 -17.75 -0.15
CA ASP A 93 9.00 -16.46 0.15
C ASP A 93 8.87 -16.32 1.67
N ILE A 94 9.42 -15.25 2.22
CA ILE A 94 9.28 -14.91 3.64
C ILE A 94 8.19 -13.85 3.75
N VAL A 95 7.19 -14.11 4.59
CA VAL A 95 6.00 -13.27 4.73
C VAL A 95 5.93 -12.73 6.15
N TYR A 96 5.87 -11.42 6.27
CA TYR A 96 5.73 -10.70 7.53
C TYR A 96 4.43 -9.90 7.57
N VAL A 97 3.78 -9.89 8.73
CA VAL A 97 2.83 -8.83 9.11
C VAL A 97 3.65 -7.64 9.64
N VAL A 98 3.34 -6.45 9.16
CA VAL A 98 4.05 -5.20 9.47
C VAL A 98 3.19 -4.35 10.40
N THR A 99 3.69 -4.11 11.60
CA THR A 99 3.08 -3.19 12.55
C THR A 99 3.92 -1.92 12.66
N PHE A 100 3.38 -0.77 12.29
CA PHE A 100 4.04 0.52 12.55
C PHE A 100 3.81 0.94 14.00
N LYS A 101 4.88 1.22 14.73
CA LYS A 101 4.82 1.88 16.05
C LYS A 101 4.82 3.39 15.89
N ASN A 102 5.59 3.88 14.92
CA ASN A 102 5.64 5.27 14.45
C ASN A 102 6.33 5.29 13.06
N ASP A 103 6.60 6.47 12.51
CA ASP A 103 7.22 6.64 11.17
C ASP A 103 8.64 6.04 11.08
N ASN A 104 9.31 5.88 12.22
CA ASN A 104 10.70 5.43 12.33
C ASN A 104 10.85 4.07 13.01
N GLU A 105 9.75 3.39 13.36
CA GLU A 105 9.79 2.11 14.07
C GLU A 105 8.70 1.17 13.58
N ILE A 106 9.12 -0.04 13.19
CA ILE A 106 8.24 -1.11 12.75
C ILE A 106 8.56 -2.41 13.49
N VAL A 107 7.54 -3.26 13.61
CA VAL A 107 7.68 -4.66 14.02
C VAL A 107 7.26 -5.53 12.85
N LEU A 108 8.12 -6.48 12.49
CA LEU A 108 7.81 -7.53 11.51
C LEU A 108 7.55 -8.83 12.25
N ASP A 109 6.36 -9.39 12.10
CA ASP A 109 5.97 -10.69 12.66
C ASP A 109 5.87 -11.72 11.53
N GLU A 110 6.74 -12.74 11.52
CA GLU A 110 6.78 -13.75 10.47
C GLU A 110 5.56 -14.68 10.53
N ILE A 111 4.94 -14.96 9.38
CA ILE A 111 3.77 -15.85 9.26
C ILE A 111 3.97 -16.98 8.23
N SER A 112 5.12 -17.02 7.54
CA SER A 112 5.42 -18.00 6.49
C SER A 112 5.98 -19.35 6.98
N ASN A 113 6.19 -19.51 8.30
CA ASN A 113 6.85 -20.70 8.90
C ASN A 113 8.18 -21.05 8.22
N THR A 114 9.00 -20.06 7.91
CA THR A 114 10.36 -20.26 7.40
C THR A 114 11.35 -20.38 8.57
N ALA A 115 12.65 -20.39 8.27
CA ALA A 115 13.71 -20.35 9.29
C ALA A 115 14.14 -18.91 9.65
N ALA A 116 13.39 -17.89 9.18
CA ALA A 116 13.68 -16.51 9.54
C ALA A 116 13.24 -16.22 10.99
N PRO A 117 13.68 -15.11 11.59
CA PRO A 117 13.28 -14.77 12.94
C PRO A 117 11.78 -14.47 13.03
N ASP A 118 11.11 -15.08 14.01
CA ASP A 118 9.66 -14.93 14.22
C ASP A 118 9.22 -13.47 14.38
N VAL A 119 10.03 -12.64 15.04
CA VAL A 119 9.73 -11.22 15.28
C VAL A 119 10.99 -10.37 15.12
N LEU A 120 10.90 -9.29 14.36
CA LEU A 120 11.96 -8.30 14.18
C LEU A 120 11.47 -6.91 14.61
N HIS A 121 12.17 -6.32 15.59
CA HIS A 121 11.98 -4.92 15.98
C HIS A 121 12.99 -4.06 15.21
N LEU A 122 12.49 -3.21 14.33
CA LEU A 122 13.31 -2.43 13.43
C LEU A 122 13.09 -0.94 13.60
N VAL A 123 14.18 -0.18 13.54
CA VAL A 123 14.19 1.28 13.53
C VAL A 123 14.76 1.78 12.21
N ARG A 124 14.28 2.92 11.75
CA ARG A 124 14.78 3.58 10.55
C ARG A 124 16.16 4.18 10.84
N ASP A 125 17.12 3.88 9.97
CA ASP A 125 18.47 4.47 9.99
C ASP A 125 18.51 5.85 9.29
#